data_AF-A0A2K8XFE7-F1
#
_entry.id   AF-A0A2K8XFE7-F1
#
_cell.length_a   1.000
_cell.length_b   1.000
_cell.length_c   1.000
_cell.angle_alpha   90.00
_cell.angle_beta   90.00
_cell.angle_gamma   90.00
#
_symmetry.space_group_name_H-M   'P 1'
#
loop_
_entity.id
_entity.type
_entity.pdbx_description
1 polymer ?
#
loop_
_entity_poly.entity_id
_entity_poly.type
_entity_poly.pdbx_seq_one_letter_code
_entity_poly.pdbx_strand_id
1 'polypeptide(L)' 'MKYKNTISYWLILIGGSIAIYANANEKQSILLLVLGIFTLMSGLFMLNASLSSKTPKSDYEINDEEE' A
#
# COMPACT_ATOMS: atom_id res chain seq x y z
N MET A 1 -0.87 -1.02 -16.45
CA MET A 1 -1.66 -0.47 -15.31
C MET A 1 -0.72 0.14 -14.27
N LYS A 2 -0.32 1.41 -14.42
CA LYS A 2 0.70 2.08 -13.57
C LYS A 2 0.14 2.79 -12.33
N TYR A 3 -1.19 2.94 -12.23
CA TYR A 3 -1.81 3.84 -11.23
C TYR A 3 -2.10 3.22 -9.86
N LYS A 4 -2.16 1.88 -9.74
CA LYS A 4 -2.55 1.20 -8.49
C LYS A 4 -1.57 1.46 -7.34
N ASN A 5 -0.27 1.58 -7.65
CA ASN A 5 0.75 1.79 -6.62
C ASN A 5 0.76 3.24 -6.11
N THR A 6 0.47 4.22 -6.98
CA THR A 6 0.45 5.64 -6.62
C THR A 6 -0.60 5.94 -5.54
N ILE A 7 -1.77 5.32 -5.62
CA ILE A 7 -2.83 5.46 -4.60
C ILE A 7 -2.37 4.94 -3.23
N SER A 8 -1.68 3.79 -3.19
CA SER A 8 -1.19 3.26 -1.91
C SER A 8 -0.15 4.17 -1.26
N TYR A 9 0.74 4.79 -2.05
CA TYR A 9 1.71 5.76 -1.53
C TYR A 9 1.02 7.00 -0.92
N TRP A 10 -0.02 7.52 -1.58
CA TRP A 10 -0.81 8.62 -1.02
C TRP A 10 -1.53 8.22 0.28
N LEU A 11 -2.08 7.01 0.34
CA LEU A 11 -2.75 6.48 1.54
C LEU A 11 -1.78 6.38 2.73
N ILE A 12 -0.56 5.91 2.47
CA ILE A 12 0.51 5.81 3.48
C ILE A 12 0.93 7.20 3.95
N LEU A 13 1.11 8.15 3.03
CA LEU A 13 1.48 9.54 3.36
C LEU A 13 0.45 10.19 4.29
N ILE A 14 -0.83 10.10 3.93
CA ILE A 14 -1.92 10.71 4.69
C ILE A 14 -2.08 10.02 6.05
N GLY A 15 -2.12 8.68 6.10
CA GLY A 15 -2.25 7.92 7.33
C GLY A 15 -1.08 8.17 8.30
N GLY A 16 0.14 8.28 7.78
CA GLY A 16 1.34 8.59 8.55
C GLY A 16 1.32 10.00 9.12
N SER A 17 0.96 11.00 8.32
CA SER A 17 0.80 12.38 8.81
C SER A 17 -0.25 12.48 9.91
N ILE A 18 -1.39 11.78 9.78
CA ILE A 18 -2.44 11.75 10.81
C ILE A 18 -1.94 11.08 12.09
N ALA A 19 -1.25 9.95 11.99
CA ALA A 19 -0.70 9.25 13.15
C ALA A 19 0.34 10.10 13.90
N ILE A 20 1.24 10.76 13.17
CA ILE A 20 2.24 11.68 13.74
C ILE A 20 1.53 12.86 14.43
N TYR A 21 0.55 13.47 13.76
CA TYR A 21 -0.19 14.60 14.32
C TYR A 21 -0.99 14.24 15.58
N ALA A 22 -1.62 13.06 15.59
CA ALA A 22 -2.36 12.55 16.74
C ALA A 22 -1.44 12.21 17.93
N ASN A 23 -0.20 11.81 17.66
CA ASN A 23 0.81 11.50 18.67
C ASN A 23 1.53 12.75 19.21
N ALA A 24 1.68 13.79 18.40
CA ALA A 24 2.44 14.99 18.73
C ALA A 24 1.72 15.96 19.70
N ASN A 25 0.41 15.76 19.92
CA ASN A 25 -0.37 16.58 20.86
C ASN A 25 -0.21 16.07 22.30
N GLU A 26 -0.15 16.99 23.27
CA GLU A 26 -0.08 16.66 24.71
C GLU A 26 -1.30 15.84 25.17
N LYS A 27 -2.47 16.11 24.56
CA LYS A 27 -3.65 15.25 24.66
C LYS A 27 -3.65 14.29 23.48
N GLN A 28 -2.89 13.20 23.62
CA GLN A 28 -2.90 12.11 22.67
C GLN A 28 -4.34 11.64 22.43
N SER A 29 -4.84 11.92 21.23
CA SER A 29 -6.16 11.44 20.84
C SER A 29 -6.01 9.99 20.42
N ILE A 30 -6.03 9.07 21.39
CA ILE A 30 -5.81 7.62 21.21
C ILE A 30 -6.67 7.08 20.06
N LEU A 31 -7.92 7.54 19.95
CA LEU A 31 -8.84 7.20 18.86
C LEU A 31 -8.30 7.61 17.48
N LEU A 32 -7.80 8.84 17.33
CA LEU A 32 -7.18 9.33 16.09
C LEU A 32 -5.85 8.64 15.80
N LEU A 33 -5.07 8.32 16.84
CA LEU A 33 -3.80 7.62 16.71
C LEU A 33 -4.00 6.20 16.17
N VAL A 34 -4.93 5.45 16.78
CA VAL A 34 -5.30 4.10 16.33
C VAL A 34 -5.81 4.15 14.89
N LEU A 35 -6.69 5.10 14.58
CA LEU A 35 -7.25 5.25 13.24
C LEU A 35 -6.17 5.60 12.19
N GLY A 36 -5.21 6.47 12.54
CA GLY A 36 -4.06 6.80 11.71
C GLY A 36 -3.17 5.59 11.44
N ILE A 37 -2.80 4.84 12.48
CA ILE A 37 -1.99 3.62 12.35
C ILE A 37 -2.72 2.56 11.52
N PHE A 38 -4.01 2.34 11.77
CA PHE A 38 -4.80 1.36 11.02
C PHE A 38 -4.88 1.71 9.53
N THR A 39 -5.05 2.99 9.22
CA THR A 39 -5.07 3.52 7.84
C THR A 39 -3.69 3.36 7.19
N LEU A 40 -2.62 3.71 7.90
CA LEU A 40 -1.23 3.52 7.45
C LEU A 40 -0.95 2.04 7.12
N MET A 41 -1.30 1.14 8.04
CA MET A 41 -1.05 -0.29 7.89
C MET A 41 -1.87 -0.90 6.76
N SER A 42 -3.10 -0.45 6.56
CA SER A 42 -3.94 -0.85 5.42
C SER A 42 -3.34 -0.38 4.09
N GLY A 43 -2.83 0.85 4.04
CA GLY A 43 -2.12 1.37 2.86
C GLY A 43 -0.85 0.58 2.54
N LEU A 44 -0.09 0.23 3.58
CA LEU A 44 1.12 -0.60 3.45
C LEU A 44 0.79 -2.02 2.99
N PHE A 45 -0.24 -2.64 3.55
CA PHE A 45 -0.71 -3.96 3.14
C PHE A 45 -1.16 -3.96 1.68
N MET A 46 -1.92 -2.96 1.26
CA MET A 46 -2.39 -2.83 -0.12
C MET A 46 -1.25 -2.56 -1.11
N LEU A 47 -0.24 -1.78 -0.70
CA LEU A 47 1.00 -1.61 -1.47
C LEU A 47 1.74 -2.95 -1.63
N ASN A 48 1.95 -3.67 -0.54
CA ASN A 48 2.64 -4.95 -0.53
C ASN A 48 1.91 -6.01 -1.37
N ALA A 49 0.59 -6.11 -1.25
CA ALA A 49 -0.23 -7.00 -2.07
C ALA A 49 -0.20 -6.62 -3.57
N SER A 50 -0.17 -5.33 -3.90
CA SER A 50 -0.05 -4.86 -5.29
C SER A 50 1.34 -5.16 -5.89
N LEU A 51 2.39 -5.13 -5.07
CA LEU A 51 3.74 -5.52 -5.46
C LEU A 51 3.87 -7.05 -5.62
N SER A 52 3.31 -7.82 -4.67
CA SER A 52 3.36 -9.29 -4.65
C SER A 52 2.47 -9.94 -5.72
N SER A 53 1.34 -9.32 -6.09
CA SER A 53 0.45 -9.83 -7.16
C SER A 53 1.02 -9.70 -8.58
N LYS A 54 2.22 -9.14 -8.75
CA LYS A 54 2.99 -9.31 -9.98
C LYS A 54 3.69 -10.67 -9.93
N THR A 55 2.92 -11.74 -10.12
CA THR A 55 3.48 -12.99 -10.66
C THR A 55 4.24 -12.60 -11.92
N PRO A 56 5.52 -13.00 -12.11
CA PRO A 56 6.15 -12.81 -13.41
C PRO A 56 5.23 -13.47 -14.42
N LYS A 57 4.66 -12.67 -15.32
CA LYS A 57 4.13 -13.21 -16.57
C LYS A 57 5.34 -13.85 -17.21
N SER A 58 5.36 -15.16 -17.14
CA SER A 58 6.28 -15.96 -17.88
C SER A 58 5.90 -15.74 -19.35
N ASP A 59 6.56 -14.76 -19.97
CA ASP A 59 6.58 -14.53 -21.41
C ASP A 59 7.30 -15.72 -22.09
N TYR A 60 6.76 -16.93 -21.94
CA TYR A 60 7.03 -18.03 -22.86
C TYR A 60 5.81 -18.15 -23.75
N GLU A 61 5.81 -17.42 -24.87
CA GLU A 61 5.13 -17.91 -26.06
C GLU A 61 5.99 -19.08 -26.55
N ILE A 62 5.64 -20.31 -26.17
CA ILE A 62 6.16 -21.49 -26.87
C ILE A 62 5.36 -21.53 -28.18
N ASN A 63 5.96 -20.99 -29.24
CA ASN A 63 5.57 -21.34 -30.59
C ASN A 63 6.03 -22.79 -30.82
N ASP A 64 5.16 -23.75 -30.53
CA ASP A 64 5.27 -25.08 -31.10
C ASP A 64 4.78 -25.00 -32.56
N GLU A 65 5.62 -24.39 -33.40
CA GLU A 65 5.63 -24.64 -34.84
C GLU A 65 6.46 -25.91 -35.09
N GLU A 66 5.88 -26.81 -35.89
CA GLU A 66 6.50 -27.96 -36.59
C GLU A 66 6.75 -29.27 -35.79
N GLU A 67 5.82 -30.23 -35.92
CA GLU A 67 6.00 -31.42 -36.79
C GLU A 67 4.64 -32.05 -37.19
#